data_AF-A0A6B3URK7-F1
#
_entry.id   AF-A0A6B3URK7-F1
#
_cell.length_a   1.000
_cell.length_b   1.000
_cell.length_c   1.000
_cell.angle_alpha   90.00
_cell.angle_beta   90.00
_cell.angle_gamma   90.00
#
_symmetry.space_group_name_H-M   'P 1'
#
loop_
_entity.id
_entity.type
_entity.pdbx_description
1 polymer ?
#
loop_
_entity_poly.entity_id
_entity_poly.type
_entity_poly.pdbx_seq_one_letter_code
_entity_poly.pdbx_strand_id
1 'polypeptide(L)'
;MRLPANVRTALIAAVTAVLAVVAYSQVSGYLERREAAREERDAIKTSVSELTATVKATLELETTESSMTFAELFDQNEETLKKLTAAAIPIETSSLKDGEKKALKLYVGGLQELVRLHTAKYRKALAASSAAESFADARRDLEGANYYSYDYLRPRADQALAEAREANSEAETASNAFIAKVKSFRTALNKLRPELKRYSLLEDATIAAVVGDEAPPPKATAKSKG
;
A
#
# COMPACT_ATOMS: atom_id res chain seq x y z
N MET A 1 0.92 40.04 63.64
CA MET A 1 1.06 41.21 62.75
C MET A 1 0.19 41.01 61.52
N ARG A 2 -0.82 41.86 61.30
CA ARG A 2 -1.63 41.85 60.06
C ARG A 2 -0.96 42.80 59.06
N LEU A 3 -0.63 42.30 57.87
CA LEU A 3 -0.09 43.13 56.78
C LEU A 3 -1.10 44.23 56.41
N PRO A 4 -0.63 45.46 56.12
CA PRO A 4 -1.51 46.54 55.69
C PRO A 4 -2.24 46.14 54.41
N ALA A 5 -3.52 46.54 54.29
CA ALA A 5 -4.42 46.12 53.21
C ALA A 5 -3.78 46.31 51.82
N ASN A 6 -3.10 47.44 51.61
CA ASN A 6 -2.44 47.80 50.35
C ASN A 6 -1.33 46.80 49.94
N VAL A 7 -0.61 46.23 50.91
CA VAL A 7 0.45 45.25 50.65
C VAL A 7 -0.15 43.88 50.30
N ARG A 8 -1.29 43.52 50.90
CA ARG A 8 -2.04 42.32 50.51
C ARG A 8 -2.60 42.43 49.09
N THR A 9 -3.18 43.57 48.72
CA THR A 9 -3.72 43.78 47.37
C THR A 9 -2.62 43.74 46.31
N ALA A 10 -1.47 44.36 46.58
CA ALA A 10 -0.31 44.33 45.69
C ALA A 10 0.26 42.91 45.50
N LEU A 11 0.35 42.12 46.58
CA LEU A 11 0.78 40.71 46.51
C LEU A 11 -0.20 39.84 45.72
N ILE A 12 -1.51 40.00 45.93
CA ILE A 12 -2.52 39.26 45.18
C ILE A 12 -2.45 39.59 43.69
N ALA A 13 -2.33 40.88 43.34
CA ALA A 13 -2.18 41.33 41.95
C ALA A 13 -0.90 40.79 41.28
N ALA A 14 0.23 40.78 42.00
CA ALA A 14 1.47 40.22 41.49
C ALA A 14 1.37 38.70 41.24
N VAL A 15 0.75 37.95 42.16
CA VAL A 15 0.55 36.50 42.00
C VAL A 15 -0.41 36.20 40.84
N THR A 16 -1.48 36.98 40.66
CA THR A 16 -2.39 36.79 39.51
C THR A 16 -1.73 37.13 38.18
N ALA A 17 -0.90 38.17 38.12
CA ALA A 17 -0.14 38.50 36.92
C ALA A 17 0.84 37.38 36.54
N VAL A 18 1.56 36.80 37.51
CA VAL A 18 2.46 35.66 37.27
C VAL A 18 1.68 34.44 36.80
N LEU A 19 0.55 34.11 37.43
CA LEU A 19 -0.31 33.01 36.99
C LEU A 19 -0.87 33.22 35.58
N ALA A 20 -1.23 34.46 35.22
CA ALA A 20 -1.71 34.79 33.88
C ALA A 20 -0.60 34.63 32.82
N VAL A 21 0.64 35.01 33.12
CA VAL A 21 1.79 34.83 32.22
C VAL A 21 2.13 33.35 32.04
N VAL A 22 2.11 32.56 33.12
CA VAL A 22 2.34 31.10 33.05
C VAL A 22 1.22 30.40 32.29
N ALA A 23 -0.04 30.76 32.54
CA ALA A 23 -1.17 30.23 31.80
C ALA A 23 -1.09 30.59 30.30
N TYR A 24 -0.72 31.83 29.98
CA TYR A 24 -0.56 32.28 28.60
C TYR A 24 0.57 31.56 27.87
N SER A 25 1.74 31.36 28.51
CA SER A 25 2.86 30.65 27.88
C SER A 25 2.58 29.15 27.67
N GLN A 26 1.85 28.52 28.60
CA GLN A 26 1.39 27.13 28.42
C GLN A 26 0.34 27.01 27.31
N VAL A 27 -0.56 27.99 27.19
CA VAL A 27 -1.56 28.02 26.12
C VAL A 27 -0.92 28.29 24.76
N SER A 28 0.02 29.23 24.64
CA SER A 28 0.68 29.52 23.35
C SER A 28 1.53 28.34 22.87
N GLY A 29 2.33 27.73 23.75
CA GLY A 29 3.13 26.55 23.40
C GLY A 29 2.26 25.31 23.09
N TYR A 30 1.08 25.20 23.70
CA TYR A 30 0.11 24.15 23.35
C TYR A 30 -0.52 24.38 21.97
N LEU A 31 -0.84 25.63 21.62
CA LEU A 31 -1.39 25.98 20.31
C LEU A 31 -0.37 25.74 19.19
N GLU A 32 0.88 26.15 19.35
CA GLU A 32 1.96 25.91 18.39
C GLU A 32 2.21 24.42 18.16
N ARG A 33 2.26 23.60 19.22
CA ARG A 33 2.38 22.13 19.09
C ARG A 33 1.17 21.52 18.40
N ARG A 34 -0.02 22.08 18.60
CA ARG A 34 -1.26 21.60 17.99
C ARG A 34 -1.31 21.95 16.50
N GLU A 35 -0.75 23.09 16.10
CA GLU A 35 -0.59 23.49 14.70
C GLU A 35 0.45 22.61 14.00
N ALA A 36 1.64 22.43 14.59
CA ALA A 36 2.67 21.54 14.05
C ALA A 36 2.17 20.09 13.87
N ALA A 37 1.42 19.56 14.85
CA ALA A 37 0.83 18.21 14.74
C ALA A 37 -0.31 18.11 13.70
N ARG A 38 -0.95 19.24 13.33
CA ARG A 38 -1.91 19.29 12.23
C ARG A 38 -1.20 19.32 10.89
N GLU A 39 -0.19 20.17 10.73
CA GLU A 39 0.61 20.26 9.51
C GLU A 39 1.28 18.93 9.19
N GLU A 40 1.87 18.28 10.19
CA GLU A 40 2.46 16.94 10.05
C GLU A 40 1.41 15.91 9.61
N ARG A 41 0.23 15.92 10.23
CA ARG A 41 -0.87 15.03 9.86
C ARG A 41 -1.34 15.27 8.42
N ASP A 42 -1.44 16.52 7.99
CA ASP A 42 -1.87 16.89 6.65
C ASP A 42 -0.82 16.47 5.61
N ALA A 43 0.47 16.63 5.91
CA ALA A 43 1.56 16.11 5.08
C ALA A 43 1.49 14.58 4.94
N ILE A 44 1.30 13.86 6.05
CA ILE A 44 1.12 12.39 6.03
C ILE A 44 -0.13 12.02 5.22
N LYS A 45 -1.22 12.78 5.36
CA LYS A 45 -2.46 12.51 4.63
C LYS A 45 -2.28 12.66 3.12
N THR A 46 -1.60 13.72 2.67
CA THR A 46 -1.27 13.92 1.26
C THR A 46 -0.42 12.77 0.74
N SER A 47 0.66 12.43 1.46
CA SER A 47 1.54 11.31 1.08
C SER A 47 0.78 9.98 0.99
N VAL A 48 -0.04 9.65 1.99
CA VAL A 48 -0.86 8.42 1.99
C VAL A 48 -1.85 8.41 0.84
N SER A 49 -2.43 9.56 0.47
CA SER A 49 -3.35 9.68 -0.66
C SER A 49 -2.64 9.42 -2.00
N GLU A 50 -1.47 10.02 -2.21
CA GLU A 50 -0.66 9.83 -3.43
C GLU A 50 -0.21 8.37 -3.57
N LEU A 51 0.25 7.76 -2.47
CA LEU A 51 0.64 6.34 -2.45
C LEU A 51 -0.55 5.43 -2.73
N THR A 52 -1.71 5.73 -2.15
CA THR A 52 -2.95 4.99 -2.39
C THR A 52 -3.36 5.08 -3.85
N ALA A 53 -3.28 6.26 -4.46
CA ALA A 53 -3.57 6.46 -5.88
C ALA A 53 -2.59 5.69 -6.79
N THR A 54 -1.30 5.70 -6.44
CA THR A 54 -0.27 4.97 -7.20
C THR A 54 -0.52 3.46 -7.14
N VAL A 55 -0.78 2.91 -5.94
CA VAL A 55 -1.08 1.49 -5.78
C VAL A 55 -2.42 1.11 -6.42
N LYS A 56 -3.42 2.01 -6.40
CA LYS A 56 -4.66 1.83 -7.15
C LYS A 56 -4.38 1.67 -8.64
N ALA A 57 -3.56 2.54 -9.24
CA ALA A 57 -3.18 2.43 -10.64
C ALA A 57 -2.44 1.11 -10.95
N THR A 58 -1.56 0.65 -10.04
CA THR A 58 -0.92 -0.68 -10.16
C THR A 58 -1.95 -1.81 -10.16
N LEU A 59 -2.94 -1.75 -9.27
CA LEU A 59 -4.01 -2.75 -9.19
C LEU A 59 -4.95 -2.71 -10.40
N GLU A 60 -5.19 -1.54 -10.99
CA GLU A 60 -6.04 -1.39 -12.18
C GLU A 60 -5.45 -2.06 -13.42
N LEU A 61 -4.15 -2.34 -13.46
CA LEU A 61 -3.52 -3.18 -14.50
C LEU A 61 -4.06 -4.61 -14.51
N GLU A 62 -4.62 -5.09 -13.41
CA GLU A 62 -5.23 -6.43 -13.31
C GLU A 62 -6.62 -6.49 -13.95
N THR A 63 -7.27 -5.34 -14.11
CA THR A 63 -8.67 -5.25 -14.57
C THR A 63 -8.82 -4.52 -15.89
N THR A 64 -7.77 -3.85 -16.34
CA THR A 64 -7.77 -3.00 -17.53
C THR A 64 -6.70 -3.48 -18.49
N GLU A 65 -7.02 -3.54 -19.78
CA GLU A 65 -6.00 -3.79 -20.80
C GLU A 65 -4.96 -2.66 -20.76
N SER A 66 -3.69 -3.05 -20.63
CA SER A 66 -2.55 -2.14 -20.59
C SER A 66 -1.55 -2.51 -21.67
N SER A 67 -1.03 -1.51 -22.38
CA SER A 67 0.05 -1.69 -23.36
C SER A 67 1.45 -1.66 -22.72
N MET A 68 1.51 -1.65 -21.38
CA MET A 68 2.75 -1.55 -20.62
C MET A 68 3.60 -2.82 -20.77
N THR A 69 4.89 -2.64 -21.01
CA THR A 69 5.88 -3.73 -21.05
C THR A 69 6.23 -4.22 -19.64
N PHE A 70 6.80 -5.43 -19.53
CA PHE A 70 7.29 -5.93 -18.24
C PHE A 70 8.35 -5.02 -17.60
N ALA A 71 9.22 -4.39 -18.41
CA ALA A 71 10.25 -3.49 -17.91
C ALA A 71 9.63 -2.26 -17.25
N GLU A 72 8.70 -1.60 -17.94
CA GLU A 72 7.97 -0.43 -17.42
C GLU A 72 7.20 -0.77 -16.14
N LEU A 73 6.56 -1.96 -16.10
CA LEU A 73 5.85 -2.44 -14.91
C LEU A 73 6.80 -2.65 -13.73
N PHE A 74 7.98 -3.22 -13.96
CA PHE A 74 8.96 -3.44 -12.89
C PHE A 74 9.53 -2.13 -12.37
N ASP A 75 9.85 -1.18 -13.26
CA ASP A 75 10.34 0.15 -12.87
C ASP A 75 9.29 0.90 -12.05
N GLN A 76 8.03 0.92 -12.51
CA GLN A 76 6.93 1.55 -11.78
C GLN A 76 6.73 0.92 -10.39
N ASN A 77 6.75 -0.42 -10.30
CA ASN A 77 6.57 -1.09 -9.02
C ASN A 77 7.75 -0.85 -8.07
N GLU A 78 8.98 -0.81 -8.58
CA GLU A 78 10.17 -0.50 -7.78
C GLU A 78 10.12 0.94 -7.25
N GLU A 79 9.78 1.91 -8.10
CA GLU A 79 9.58 3.30 -7.69
C GLU A 79 8.48 3.42 -6.63
N THR A 80 7.37 2.71 -6.82
CA THR A 80 6.26 2.68 -5.86
C THR A 80 6.70 2.10 -4.52
N LEU A 81 7.49 1.01 -4.52
CA LEU A 81 8.04 0.44 -3.28
C LEU A 81 9.00 1.38 -2.57
N LYS A 82 9.85 2.12 -3.31
CA LYS A 82 10.73 3.15 -2.74
C LYS A 82 9.91 4.24 -2.07
N LYS A 83 8.88 4.77 -2.73
CA LYS A 83 7.97 5.78 -2.18
C LYS A 83 7.25 5.29 -0.93
N LEU A 84 6.70 4.07 -0.96
CA LEU A 84 6.04 3.46 0.20
C LEU A 84 6.99 3.24 1.38
N THR A 85 8.26 2.90 1.12
CA THR A 85 9.27 2.71 2.16
C THR A 85 9.67 4.05 2.78
N ALA A 86 9.88 5.08 1.96
CA ALA A 86 10.17 6.43 2.41
C ALA A 86 9.05 7.01 3.28
N ALA A 87 7.78 6.76 2.92
CA ALA A 87 6.62 7.24 3.66
C ALA A 87 6.40 6.55 5.02
N ALA A 88 6.98 5.36 5.25
CA ALA A 88 6.89 4.70 6.54
C ALA A 88 7.69 5.43 7.64
N ILE A 89 8.76 6.14 7.26
CA ILE A 89 9.63 6.89 8.19
C ILE A 89 8.86 8.03 8.90
N PRO A 90 8.24 8.99 8.19
CA PRO A 90 7.52 10.09 8.84
C PRO A 90 6.33 9.58 9.67
N ILE A 91 5.67 8.50 9.26
CA ILE A 91 4.61 7.87 10.06
C ILE A 91 5.18 7.40 11.40
N GLU A 92 6.32 6.72 11.41
CA GLU A 92 6.96 6.21 12.62
C GLU A 92 7.38 7.33 13.58
N THR A 93 8.01 8.37 13.03
CA THR A 93 8.53 9.50 13.82
C THR A 93 7.46 10.51 14.20
N SER A 94 6.22 10.36 13.71
CA SER A 94 5.17 11.37 13.89
C SER A 94 4.66 11.53 15.31
N SER A 95 4.08 12.69 15.58
CA SER A 95 3.33 13.00 16.81
C SER A 95 1.89 12.47 16.81
N LEU A 96 1.50 11.66 15.82
CA LEU A 96 0.18 11.05 15.73
C LEU A 96 -0.11 10.12 16.91
N LYS A 97 -1.40 9.93 17.22
CA LYS A 97 -1.84 8.99 18.25
C LYS A 97 -1.39 7.57 17.91
N ASP A 98 -1.01 6.78 18.92
CA ASP A 98 -0.48 5.42 18.72
C ASP A 98 -1.39 4.50 17.90
N GLY A 99 -2.71 4.57 18.12
CA GLY A 99 -3.69 3.78 17.35
C GLY A 99 -3.69 4.13 15.86
N GLU A 100 -3.69 5.44 15.54
CA GLU A 100 -3.65 5.97 14.19
C GLU A 100 -2.31 5.65 13.52
N LYS A 101 -1.19 5.86 14.23
CA LYS A 101 0.15 5.51 13.76
C LYS A 101 0.27 4.03 13.42
N LYS A 102 -0.15 3.15 14.34
CA LYS A 102 -0.14 1.69 14.13
C LYS A 102 -0.99 1.29 12.93
N ALA A 103 -2.18 1.89 12.79
CA ALA A 103 -3.06 1.62 11.67
C ALA A 103 -2.46 2.06 10.33
N LEU A 104 -1.82 3.24 10.28
CA LEU A 104 -1.12 3.74 9.09
C LEU A 104 0.06 2.84 8.70
N LYS A 105 0.86 2.39 9.67
CA LYS A 105 1.96 1.45 9.41
C LYS A 105 1.47 0.14 8.83
N LEU A 106 0.40 -0.42 9.39
CA LEU A 106 -0.21 -1.64 8.88
C LEU A 106 -0.78 -1.45 7.47
N TYR A 107 -1.40 -0.30 7.21
CA TYR A 107 -1.94 0.04 5.91
C TYR A 107 -0.82 0.17 4.85
N VAL A 108 0.19 1.01 5.10
CA VAL A 108 1.33 1.20 4.19
C VAL A 108 2.13 -0.09 4.01
N GLY A 109 2.35 -0.86 5.08
CA GLY A 109 3.00 -2.17 4.99
C GLY A 109 2.19 -3.17 4.14
N GLY A 110 0.86 -3.15 4.24
CA GLY A 110 -0.01 -3.94 3.37
C GLY A 110 0.08 -3.51 1.91
N LEU A 111 0.12 -2.21 1.62
CA LEU A 111 0.35 -1.69 0.26
C LEU A 111 1.71 -2.15 -0.30
N GLN A 112 2.78 -2.11 0.50
CA GLN A 112 4.10 -2.59 0.10
C GLN A 112 4.06 -4.07 -0.29
N GLU A 113 3.38 -4.89 0.51
CA GLU A 113 3.28 -6.32 0.25
C GLU A 113 2.47 -6.63 -1.01
N LEU A 114 1.40 -5.87 -1.28
CA LEU A 114 0.64 -5.97 -2.53
C LEU A 114 1.53 -5.69 -3.75
N VAL A 115 2.29 -4.59 -3.74
CA VAL A 115 3.18 -4.24 -4.87
C VAL A 115 4.31 -5.26 -5.04
N ARG A 116 4.87 -5.80 -3.94
CA ARG A 116 5.87 -6.88 -4.00
C ARG A 116 5.32 -8.14 -4.65
N LEU A 117 4.12 -8.57 -4.26
CA LEU A 117 3.51 -9.78 -4.83
C LEU A 117 3.05 -9.56 -6.26
N HIS A 118 2.55 -8.37 -6.60
CA HIS A 118 2.26 -7.97 -7.98
C HIS A 118 3.52 -8.10 -8.85
N THR A 119 4.66 -7.55 -8.39
CA THR A 119 5.95 -7.69 -9.08
C THR A 119 6.37 -9.15 -9.21
N ALA A 120 6.24 -9.96 -8.15
CA ALA A 120 6.60 -11.37 -8.17
C ALA A 120 5.75 -12.18 -9.16
N LYS A 121 4.44 -11.92 -9.21
CA LYS A 121 3.51 -12.49 -10.19
C LYS A 121 3.99 -12.23 -11.62
N TYR A 122 4.23 -10.96 -11.98
CA TYR A 122 4.64 -10.62 -13.34
C TYR A 122 6.06 -11.13 -13.69
N ARG A 123 6.97 -11.24 -12.73
CA ARG A 123 8.27 -11.90 -12.96
C ARG A 123 8.11 -13.38 -13.31
N LYS A 124 7.22 -14.09 -12.63
CA LYS A 124 6.93 -15.50 -12.95
C LYS A 124 6.16 -15.64 -14.26
N ALA A 125 5.25 -14.72 -14.57
CA ALA A 125 4.57 -14.68 -15.87
C ALA A 125 5.55 -14.47 -17.03
N LEU A 126 6.53 -13.56 -16.87
CA LEU A 126 7.61 -13.36 -17.85
C LEU A 126 8.43 -14.65 -18.04
N ALA A 127 8.85 -15.29 -16.94
CA ALA A 127 9.61 -16.53 -17.01
C ALA A 127 8.82 -17.66 -17.73
N ALA A 128 7.52 -17.77 -17.46
CA ALA A 128 6.64 -18.71 -18.14
C ALA A 128 6.53 -18.40 -19.64
N SER A 129 6.38 -17.13 -20.03
CA SER A 129 6.35 -16.71 -21.43
C SER A 129 7.64 -17.08 -22.16
N SER A 130 8.80 -16.76 -21.56
CA SER A 130 10.11 -17.10 -22.15
C SER A 130 10.34 -18.61 -22.26
N ALA A 131 9.91 -19.39 -21.26
CA ALA A 131 10.00 -20.85 -21.31
C ALA A 131 9.08 -21.46 -22.38
N ALA A 132 7.89 -20.89 -22.57
CA ALA A 132 6.97 -21.30 -23.63
C ALA A 132 7.53 -21.01 -25.04
N GLU A 133 8.18 -19.85 -25.24
CA GLU A 133 8.89 -19.51 -26.48
C GLU A 133 10.04 -20.49 -26.75
N SER A 134 10.86 -20.78 -25.74
CA SER A 134 11.94 -21.77 -25.82
C SER A 134 11.43 -23.16 -26.22
N PHE A 135 10.31 -23.60 -25.64
CA PHE A 135 9.67 -24.85 -26.02
C PHE A 135 9.14 -24.81 -27.47
N ALA A 136 8.51 -23.70 -27.88
CA ALA A 136 8.01 -23.55 -29.25
C ALA A 136 9.13 -23.65 -30.28
N ASP A 137 10.28 -23.04 -30.00
CA ASP A 137 11.47 -23.12 -30.85
C ASP A 137 12.07 -24.53 -30.86
N ALA A 138 12.24 -25.17 -29.70
CA ALA A 138 12.74 -26.55 -29.62
C ALA A 138 11.82 -27.55 -30.35
N ARG A 139 10.51 -27.33 -30.30
CA ARG A 139 9.52 -28.12 -31.04
C ARG A 139 9.64 -27.87 -32.55
N ARG A 140 9.82 -26.62 -32.99
CA ARG A 140 10.01 -26.28 -34.40
C ARG A 140 11.27 -26.96 -34.96
N ASP A 141 12.36 -26.95 -34.20
CA ASP A 141 13.60 -27.67 -34.55
C ASP A 141 13.34 -29.18 -34.71
N LEU A 142 12.59 -29.78 -33.77
CA LEU A 142 12.26 -31.21 -33.80
C LEU A 142 11.37 -31.58 -35.00
N GLU A 143 10.39 -30.74 -35.35
CA GLU A 143 9.52 -30.96 -36.51
C GLU A 143 10.30 -30.91 -37.83
N GLY A 144 11.37 -30.12 -37.90
CA GLY A 144 12.30 -30.06 -39.04
C GLY A 144 13.41 -31.12 -39.01
N ALA A 145 13.44 -31.99 -38.00
CA ALA A 145 14.54 -32.94 -37.80
C ALA A 145 14.55 -34.05 -38.85
N ASN A 146 15.73 -34.34 -39.40
CA ASN A 146 16.00 -35.60 -40.09
C ASN A 146 16.33 -36.73 -39.10
N TYR A 147 16.41 -37.97 -39.60
CA TYR A 147 16.67 -39.18 -38.81
C TYR A 147 17.88 -39.06 -37.87
N TYR A 148 18.99 -38.48 -38.34
CA TYR A 148 20.21 -38.32 -37.52
C TYR A 148 20.08 -37.23 -36.47
N SER A 149 19.23 -36.24 -36.72
CA SER A 149 19.01 -35.13 -35.79
C SER A 149 17.97 -35.36 -34.71
N TYR A 150 17.09 -36.32 -34.95
CA TYR A 150 15.97 -36.61 -34.08
C TYR A 150 16.43 -37.00 -32.66
N ASP A 151 17.46 -37.84 -32.56
CA ASP A 151 17.93 -38.38 -31.28
C ASP A 151 18.50 -37.31 -30.33
N TYR A 152 19.03 -36.20 -30.86
CA TYR A 152 19.52 -35.09 -30.03
C TYR A 152 18.49 -33.96 -29.84
N LEU A 153 17.56 -33.77 -30.79
CA LEU A 153 16.52 -32.73 -30.68
C LEU A 153 15.36 -33.14 -29.78
N ARG A 154 15.00 -34.42 -29.77
CA ARG A 154 13.88 -34.91 -28.95
C ARG A 154 14.11 -34.67 -27.45
N PRO A 155 15.25 -35.03 -26.84
CA PRO A 155 15.50 -34.75 -25.42
C PRO A 155 15.48 -33.25 -25.10
N ARG A 156 15.96 -32.40 -26.03
CA ARG A 156 15.93 -30.95 -25.88
C ARG A 156 14.50 -30.39 -25.86
N ALA A 157 13.63 -30.88 -26.74
CA ALA A 157 12.22 -30.50 -26.77
C ALA A 157 11.48 -31.00 -25.51
N ASP A 158 11.77 -32.23 -25.06
CA ASP A 158 11.19 -32.78 -23.82
C ASP A 158 11.63 -31.99 -22.58
N GLN A 159 12.90 -31.58 -22.52
CA GLN A 159 13.41 -30.72 -21.45
C GLN A 159 12.75 -29.34 -21.47
N ALA A 160 12.68 -28.69 -22.64
CA ALA A 160 12.04 -27.38 -22.75
C ALA A 160 10.54 -27.44 -22.38
N LEU A 161 9.85 -28.54 -22.69
CA LEU A 161 8.47 -28.77 -22.26
C LEU A 161 8.36 -28.89 -20.73
N ALA A 162 9.28 -29.59 -20.09
CA ALA A 162 9.32 -29.72 -18.64
C ALA A 162 9.55 -28.36 -17.97
N GLU A 163 10.51 -27.58 -18.47
CA GLU A 163 10.80 -26.22 -17.99
C GLU A 163 9.60 -25.28 -18.19
N ALA A 164 8.93 -25.33 -19.34
CA ALA A 164 7.73 -24.53 -19.60
C ALA A 164 6.58 -24.89 -18.65
N ARG A 165 6.38 -26.18 -18.35
CA ARG A 165 5.36 -26.64 -17.39
C ARG A 165 5.67 -26.18 -15.96
N GLU A 166 6.92 -26.30 -15.55
CA GLU A 166 7.36 -25.83 -14.23
C GLU A 166 7.16 -24.33 -14.10
N ALA A 167 7.63 -23.54 -15.06
CA ALA A 167 7.49 -22.09 -15.06
C ALA A 167 6.01 -21.65 -15.05
N ASN A 168 5.14 -22.33 -15.80
CA ASN A 168 3.70 -22.06 -15.77
C ASN A 168 3.09 -22.36 -14.38
N SER A 169 3.44 -23.49 -13.76
CA SER A 169 3.00 -23.83 -12.39
C SER A 169 3.47 -22.79 -11.36
N GLU A 170 4.69 -22.28 -11.49
CA GLU A 170 5.20 -21.20 -10.63
C GLU A 170 4.44 -19.88 -10.85
N ALA A 171 4.10 -19.55 -12.10
CA ALA A 171 3.32 -18.37 -12.43
C ALA A 171 1.90 -18.44 -11.85
N GLU A 172 1.22 -19.58 -11.96
CA GLU A 172 -0.08 -19.83 -11.34
C GLU A 172 0.00 -19.71 -9.81
N THR A 173 1.04 -20.29 -9.19
CA THR A 173 1.26 -20.20 -7.74
C THR A 173 1.46 -18.74 -7.29
N ALA A 174 2.25 -17.97 -8.03
CA ALA A 174 2.47 -16.56 -7.72
C ALA A 174 1.19 -15.72 -7.90
N SER A 175 0.40 -16.00 -8.94
CA SER A 175 -0.90 -15.37 -9.17
C SER A 175 -1.87 -15.65 -8.02
N ASN A 176 -1.98 -16.92 -7.60
CA ASN A 176 -2.82 -17.32 -6.47
C ASN A 176 -2.39 -16.67 -5.16
N ALA A 177 -1.07 -16.57 -4.91
CA ALA A 177 -0.53 -15.88 -3.74
C ALA A 177 -0.88 -14.39 -3.74
N PHE A 178 -0.79 -13.72 -4.90
CA PHE A 178 -1.19 -12.33 -5.05
C PHE A 178 -2.68 -12.14 -4.75
N ILE A 179 -3.57 -12.93 -5.36
CA ILE A 179 -5.03 -12.84 -5.12
C ILE A 179 -5.38 -13.13 -3.66
N ALA A 180 -4.77 -14.15 -3.05
CA ALA A 180 -4.95 -14.44 -1.63
C ALA A 180 -4.53 -13.25 -0.75
N LYS A 181 -3.44 -12.56 -1.12
CA LYS A 181 -3.02 -11.36 -0.41
C LYS A 181 -4.03 -10.23 -0.58
N VAL A 182 -4.53 -9.96 -1.79
CA VAL A 182 -5.54 -8.93 -2.04
C VAL A 182 -6.79 -9.18 -1.18
N LYS A 183 -7.27 -10.44 -1.09
CA LYS A 183 -8.37 -10.84 -0.20
C LYS A 183 -8.08 -10.58 1.28
N SER A 184 -6.91 -10.99 1.76
CA SER A 184 -6.53 -10.78 3.17
C SER A 184 -6.33 -9.31 3.51
N PHE A 185 -5.79 -8.52 2.56
CA PHE A 185 -5.62 -7.08 2.69
C PHE A 185 -6.97 -6.37 2.78
N ARG A 186 -7.96 -6.75 1.96
CA ARG A 186 -9.35 -6.24 2.06
C ARG A 186 -9.90 -6.40 3.48
N THR A 187 -9.72 -7.59 4.05
CA THR A 187 -10.17 -7.93 5.40
C THR A 187 -9.45 -7.10 6.46
N ALA A 188 -8.13 -6.94 6.32
CA ALA A 188 -7.34 -6.10 7.21
C ALA A 188 -7.76 -4.63 7.12
N LEU A 189 -7.94 -4.10 5.90
CA LEU A 189 -8.34 -2.72 5.64
C LEU A 189 -9.66 -2.37 6.35
N ASN A 190 -10.64 -3.27 6.31
CA ASN A 190 -11.91 -3.08 7.01
C ASN A 190 -11.75 -2.92 8.54
N LYS A 191 -10.75 -3.57 9.13
CA LYS A 191 -10.40 -3.39 10.56
C LYS A 191 -9.68 -2.07 10.83
N LEU A 192 -8.95 -1.53 9.83
CA LEU A 192 -8.20 -0.28 9.95
C LEU A 192 -9.04 0.97 9.68
N ARG A 193 -10.11 0.87 8.87
CA ARG A 193 -11.01 1.98 8.50
C ARG A 193 -11.48 2.84 9.70
N PRO A 194 -11.84 2.29 10.88
CA PRO A 194 -12.27 3.10 12.02
C PRO A 194 -11.20 4.07 12.53
N GLU A 195 -9.93 3.67 12.51
CA GLU A 195 -8.78 4.50 12.93
C GLU A 195 -8.32 5.45 11.82
N LEU A 196 -8.54 5.08 10.54
CA LEU A 196 -8.04 5.80 9.37
C LEU A 196 -9.10 6.64 8.64
N LYS A 197 -10.21 7.02 9.30
CA LYS A 197 -11.33 7.76 8.68
C LYS A 197 -10.95 9.07 7.99
N ARG A 198 -9.80 9.64 8.32
CA ARG A 198 -9.31 10.93 7.79
C ARG A 198 -8.45 10.78 6.54
N TYR A 199 -8.12 9.56 6.13
CA TYR A 199 -7.20 9.26 5.03
C TYR A 199 -7.97 8.77 3.81
N SER A 200 -7.42 9.06 2.63
CA SER A 200 -7.86 8.41 1.39
C SER A 200 -7.28 7.00 1.39
N LEU A 201 -8.15 6.00 1.39
CA LEU A 201 -7.79 4.58 1.43
C LEU A 201 -8.24 3.90 0.15
N LEU A 202 -7.63 2.76 -0.17
CA LEU A 202 -8.11 1.92 -1.28
C LEU A 202 -9.61 1.62 -1.14
N GLU A 203 -10.32 1.75 -2.25
CA GLU A 203 -11.74 1.50 -2.33
C GLU A 203 -12.00 0.00 -2.38
N ASP A 204 -13.04 -0.45 -1.67
CA ASP A 204 -13.44 -1.86 -1.69
C ASP A 204 -13.81 -2.32 -3.11
N ALA A 205 -14.31 -1.41 -3.96
CA ALA A 205 -14.64 -1.70 -5.35
C ALA A 205 -13.39 -2.04 -6.19
N THR A 206 -12.31 -1.25 -6.06
CA THR A 206 -11.03 -1.56 -6.72
C THR A 206 -10.51 -2.93 -6.28
N ILE A 207 -10.54 -3.22 -4.98
CA ILE A 207 -10.07 -4.50 -4.44
C ILE A 207 -10.95 -5.66 -4.91
N ALA A 208 -12.27 -5.49 -4.95
CA ALA A 208 -13.20 -6.51 -5.42
C ALA A 208 -13.01 -6.83 -6.90
N ALA A 209 -12.78 -5.80 -7.73
CA ALA A 209 -12.54 -5.97 -9.16
C ALA A 209 -11.29 -6.83 -9.45
N VAL A 210 -10.19 -6.60 -8.72
CA VAL A 210 -8.96 -7.41 -8.85
C VAL A 210 -9.17 -8.87 -8.46
N VAL A 211 -10.05 -9.11 -7.49
CA VAL A 211 -10.33 -10.46 -6.97
C VAL A 211 -11.37 -11.20 -7.81
N GLY A 212 -12.11 -10.49 -8.67
CA GLY A 212 -13.25 -11.04 -9.42
C GLY A 212 -14.51 -11.24 -8.57
N ASP A 213 -14.63 -10.56 -7.43
CA ASP A 213 -15.85 -10.58 -6.60
C ASP A 213 -16.84 -9.50 -7.09
N GLU A 214 -18.15 -9.79 -7.09
CA GLU A 214 -19.16 -8.72 -7.24
C GLU A 214 -18.98 -7.66 -6.16
N ALA A 215 -18.91 -6.39 -6.56
CA ALA A 215 -18.81 -5.27 -5.62
C ALA A 215 -20.02 -5.32 -4.66
N PRO A 216 -19.82 -5.20 -3.33
CA PRO A 216 -20.92 -5.23 -2.40
C PRO A 216 -21.88 -4.07 -2.72
N PRO A 217 -23.20 -4.31 -2.72
CA PRO A 217 -24.17 -3.28 -3.06
C PRO A 217 -23.99 -2.06 -2.13
N PRO A 218 -24.14 -0.83 -2.65
CA PRO A 218 -24.00 0.37 -1.84
C PRO A 218 -24.95 0.27 -0.64
N LYS A 219 -24.42 0.47 0.57
CA LYS A 219 -25.24 0.49 1.78
C LYS A 219 -26.32 1.55 1.59
N ALA A 220 -27.56 1.11 1.42
CA ALA A 220 -28.71 1.98 1.30
C ALA A 220 -28.71 2.94 2.49
N THR A 221 -28.55 4.23 2.20
CA THR A 221 -28.80 5.28 3.17
C THR A 221 -30.27 5.15 3.56
N ALA A 222 -30.51 4.71 4.79
CA ALA A 222 -31.84 4.69 5.36
C ALA A 222 -32.39 6.12 5.28
N LYS A 223 -33.31 6.36 4.34
CA LYS A 223 -34.12 7.57 4.33
C LYS A 223 -34.88 7.59 5.65
N SER A 224 -34.41 8.44 6.56
CA SER A 224 -35.16 8.95 7.69
C SER A 224 -36.47 9.50 7.15
N LYS A 225 -37.58 8.75 7.35
CA LYS A 225 -38.92 9.30 7.13
C LYS A 225 -39.19 10.27 8.28
N GLY A 226 -39.21 11.56 7.95
CA GLY A 226 -40.05 12.53 8.64
C GLY A 226 -41.51 12.36 8.22
#